data_AF-A0A957CD40-F1
#
_entry.id   AF-A0A957CD40-F1
#
_cell.length_a   1.000
_cell.length_b   1.000
_cell.length_c   1.000
_cell.angle_alpha   90.00
_cell.angle_beta   90.00
_cell.angle_gamma   90.00
#
_symmetry.space_group_name_H-M   'P 1'
#
loop_
_entity.id
_entity.type
_entity.pdbx_description
1 polymer ?
#
loop_
_entity_poly.entity_id
_entity_poly.type
_entity_poly.pdbx_seq_one_letter_code
_entity_poly.pdbx_strand_id
1 'polypeptide(L)'
;LDLAPYQNLLDAAVSRSQCWVGLTQSANAQFTDGGGGNYTFNSTNGASGLYVFTLNQDLDPGFGSSLTFTNFPDDATILINVLGATRSLNITNITVNGTAMGTGSFTAEPLAEQILWNFPTATTVTLNGSSQFWGSVVAPQADVTLGTSTNGRLLIGGDLNQGTVSGAGLELHNYPFNGSLPTCDRGDLPDTGAGTGAGNYATLISDNGPTHIVTSTTPRLGACVDGESDGQQGTTASGDNSNGSDAIDTTALDPTHVNVQGTCGASGDEDGVVVAAGSGAGGVWQDGANGGSIDVVGTTGACLNGWIDWNGNGSFLDANEQVASNVALTGASQNIQFTVPAGTFTGIGPNINLHARYRVTQNCGTNDYINPSTGAAVAPSPDGPANNGEVEDYLWSFTPTAVELQQVAGTTSNHPSTAVLFTLTSLLLITALFVLRRASQRF
;
A
#
# COMPACT_ATOMS: atom_id res chain seq x y z
N LEU A 1 -15.78 -23.30 -17.38
CA LEU A 1 -16.13 -21.88 -17.57
C LEU A 1 -14.83 -21.13 -17.79
N ASP A 2 -14.78 -20.14 -18.67
CA ASP A 2 -13.64 -19.21 -18.68
C ASP A 2 -13.91 -18.14 -17.62
N LEU A 3 -13.02 -18.03 -16.63
CA LEU A 3 -13.14 -17.09 -15.50
C LEU A 3 -12.14 -15.94 -15.59
N ALA A 4 -11.32 -15.86 -16.65
CA ALA A 4 -10.34 -14.79 -16.83
C ALA A 4 -10.93 -13.36 -16.68
N PRO A 5 -12.18 -13.05 -17.10
CA PRO A 5 -12.77 -11.73 -16.88
C PRO A 5 -12.98 -11.34 -15.41
N TYR A 6 -12.96 -12.31 -14.49
CA TYR A 6 -13.16 -12.10 -13.06
C TYR A 6 -11.87 -12.18 -12.25
N GLN A 7 -10.72 -12.36 -12.90
CA GLN A 7 -9.43 -12.51 -12.22
C GLN A 7 -9.12 -11.27 -11.35
N ASN A 8 -9.32 -10.06 -11.88
CA ASN A 8 -9.10 -8.83 -11.11
C ASN A 8 -9.99 -8.75 -9.85
N LEU A 9 -11.21 -9.30 -9.89
CA LEU A 9 -12.09 -9.33 -8.71
C LEU A 9 -11.58 -10.33 -7.66
N LEU A 10 -11.04 -11.47 -8.12
CA LEU A 10 -10.41 -12.45 -7.25
C LEU A 10 -9.15 -11.87 -6.59
N ASP A 11 -8.29 -11.22 -7.37
CA ASP A 11 -7.07 -10.58 -6.89
C ASP A 11 -7.39 -9.49 -5.86
N ALA A 12 -8.38 -8.63 -6.14
CA ALA A 12 -8.89 -7.65 -5.19
C ALA A 12 -9.46 -8.27 -3.89
N ALA A 13 -10.12 -9.43 -3.99
CA ALA A 13 -10.63 -10.15 -2.83
C ALA A 13 -9.50 -10.77 -1.99
N VAL A 14 -8.49 -11.37 -2.63
CA VAL A 14 -7.25 -11.86 -1.98
C VAL A 14 -6.57 -10.71 -1.24
N SER A 15 -6.41 -9.60 -1.93
CA SER A 15 -5.79 -8.40 -1.39
C SER A 15 -6.49 -7.85 -0.13
N ARG A 16 -7.80 -7.56 -0.21
CA ARG A 16 -8.56 -7.03 0.93
C ARG A 16 -8.57 -8.01 2.09
N SER A 17 -8.72 -9.29 1.78
CA SER A 17 -8.62 -10.37 2.77
C SER A 17 -7.27 -10.33 3.50
N GLN A 18 -6.15 -10.12 2.80
CA GLN A 18 -4.82 -10.00 3.40
C GLN A 18 -4.61 -8.67 4.15
N CYS A 19 -5.14 -7.56 3.64
CA CYS A 19 -5.13 -6.26 4.30
C CYS A 19 -5.70 -6.35 5.73
N TRP A 20 -6.88 -6.96 5.86
CA TRP A 20 -7.58 -7.07 7.14
C TRP A 20 -6.89 -7.96 8.17
N VAL A 21 -5.93 -8.80 7.75
CA VAL A 21 -5.12 -9.61 8.67
C VAL A 21 -4.15 -8.75 9.45
N GLY A 22 -3.66 -7.67 8.86
CA GLY A 22 -2.73 -6.78 9.55
C GLY A 22 -3.38 -5.92 10.64
N LEU A 23 -4.71 -5.92 10.72
CA LEU A 23 -5.41 -5.21 11.78
C LEU A 23 -5.05 -5.80 13.13
N THR A 24 -4.61 -4.93 14.04
CA THR A 24 -4.39 -5.33 15.43
C THR A 24 -5.71 -5.75 16.05
N GLN A 25 -5.72 -6.87 16.78
CA GLN A 25 -6.87 -7.30 17.56
C GLN A 25 -7.35 -6.15 18.46
N SER A 26 -8.66 -5.84 18.39
CA SER A 26 -9.19 -4.71 19.16
C SER A 26 -9.04 -4.98 20.66
N ALA A 27 -8.57 -4.00 21.43
CA ALA A 27 -8.39 -4.15 22.88
C ALA A 27 -9.71 -4.47 23.63
N ASN A 28 -10.84 -4.09 23.05
CA ASN A 28 -12.19 -4.37 23.53
C ASN A 28 -12.83 -5.62 22.91
N ALA A 29 -12.13 -6.35 22.04
CA ALA A 29 -12.57 -7.61 21.43
C ALA A 29 -11.95 -8.81 22.17
N GLN A 30 -12.76 -9.51 22.97
CA GLN A 30 -12.32 -10.68 23.72
C GLN A 30 -12.91 -11.97 23.13
N PHE A 31 -12.04 -12.85 22.65
CA PHE A 31 -12.40 -14.24 22.33
C PHE A 31 -12.11 -15.14 23.52
N THR A 32 -13.02 -16.06 23.84
CA THR A 32 -12.86 -17.06 24.90
C THR A 32 -13.27 -18.44 24.40
N ASP A 33 -12.35 -19.39 24.46
CA ASP A 33 -12.66 -20.82 24.38
C ASP A 33 -13.02 -21.32 25.80
N GLY A 34 -14.31 -21.55 26.03
CA GLY A 34 -14.84 -22.04 27.30
C GLY A 34 -14.68 -23.55 27.49
N GLY A 35 -14.14 -24.26 26.50
CA GLY A 35 -14.10 -25.71 26.45
C GLY A 35 -15.46 -26.34 26.13
N GLY A 36 -15.42 -27.64 25.83
CA GLY A 36 -16.63 -28.41 25.47
C GLY A 36 -17.35 -27.88 24.22
N GLY A 37 -16.62 -27.23 23.30
CA GLY A 37 -17.17 -26.64 22.09
C GLY A 37 -17.92 -25.32 22.30
N ASN A 38 -17.71 -24.61 23.41
CA ASN A 38 -18.34 -23.31 23.65
C ASN A 38 -17.34 -22.18 23.37
N TYR A 39 -17.63 -21.36 22.36
CA TYR A 39 -16.78 -20.24 21.96
C TYR A 39 -17.55 -18.92 22.10
N THR A 40 -16.94 -17.93 22.74
CA THR A 40 -17.57 -16.63 23.00
C THR A 40 -16.73 -15.50 22.42
N PHE A 41 -17.37 -14.66 21.61
CA PHE A 41 -16.91 -13.35 21.18
C PHE A 41 -17.62 -12.31 22.03
N ASN A 42 -16.86 -11.43 22.69
CA ASN A 42 -17.39 -10.44 23.60
C ASN A 42 -16.79 -9.07 23.32
N SER A 43 -17.65 -8.05 23.23
CA SER A 43 -17.22 -6.66 23.39
C SER A 43 -17.14 -6.32 24.87
N THR A 44 -16.01 -5.77 25.33
CA THR A 44 -15.86 -5.38 26.74
C THR A 44 -16.42 -4.00 27.05
N ASN A 45 -16.77 -3.20 26.03
CA ASN A 45 -17.24 -1.82 26.19
C ASN A 45 -18.61 -1.52 25.57
N GLY A 46 -19.15 -2.42 24.75
CA GLY A 46 -20.47 -2.25 24.12
C GLY A 46 -20.58 -1.08 23.14
N ALA A 47 -19.46 -0.58 22.63
CA ALA A 47 -19.44 0.56 21.72
C ALA A 47 -19.63 0.13 20.26
N SER A 48 -20.13 1.03 19.42
CA SER A 48 -20.16 0.85 17.95
C SER A 48 -18.76 0.86 17.35
N GLY A 49 -18.62 0.44 16.10
CA GLY A 49 -17.35 0.42 15.36
C GLY A 49 -16.78 -0.98 15.14
N LEU A 50 -15.51 -1.04 14.74
CA LEU A 50 -14.85 -2.26 14.29
C LEU A 50 -14.26 -3.08 15.45
N TYR A 51 -14.65 -4.36 15.50
CA TYR A 51 -14.10 -5.38 16.38
C TYR A 51 -13.33 -6.41 15.55
N VAL A 52 -12.02 -6.47 15.77
CA VAL A 52 -11.13 -7.39 15.08
C VAL A 52 -10.77 -8.54 16.00
N PHE A 53 -11.06 -9.76 15.56
CA PHE A 53 -10.67 -11.01 16.19
C PHE A 53 -9.69 -11.76 15.29
N THR A 54 -8.65 -12.34 15.89
CA THR A 54 -7.70 -13.21 15.18
C THR A 54 -7.65 -14.57 15.85
N LEU A 55 -8.00 -15.61 15.10
CA LEU A 55 -8.07 -16.99 15.57
C LEU A 55 -7.05 -17.86 14.83
N ASN A 56 -6.26 -18.61 15.59
CA ASN A 56 -5.29 -19.58 15.07
C ASN A 56 -5.73 -21.04 15.32
N GLN A 57 -7.03 -21.25 15.52
CA GLN A 57 -7.63 -22.54 15.87
C GLN A 57 -8.89 -22.81 15.07
N ASP A 58 -9.27 -24.08 15.01
CA ASP A 58 -10.58 -24.52 14.51
C ASP A 58 -11.68 -24.23 15.56
N LEU A 59 -12.91 -24.09 15.09
CA LEU A 59 -14.12 -24.08 15.92
C LEU A 59 -14.89 -25.39 15.71
N ASP A 60 -14.14 -26.49 15.68
CA ASP A 60 -14.63 -27.85 15.49
C ASP A 60 -13.82 -28.80 16.38
N PRO A 61 -14.24 -29.00 17.64
CA PRO A 61 -13.56 -29.92 18.56
C PRO A 61 -13.77 -31.42 18.22
N GLY A 62 -14.24 -31.75 17.01
CA GLY A 62 -14.64 -33.09 16.60
C GLY A 62 -16.09 -33.44 16.93
N PHE A 63 -16.84 -32.47 17.46
CA PHE A 63 -18.26 -32.52 17.74
C PHE A 63 -18.84 -31.10 17.62
N GLY A 64 -20.16 -30.97 17.72
CA GLY A 64 -20.84 -29.69 17.55
C GLY A 64 -20.39 -28.61 18.53
N SER A 65 -20.20 -27.39 18.02
CA SER A 65 -19.84 -26.21 18.80
C SER A 65 -21.01 -25.22 18.91
N SER A 66 -20.95 -24.37 19.94
CA SER A 66 -21.86 -23.24 20.17
C SER A 66 -21.06 -21.94 20.11
N LEU A 67 -21.51 -20.99 19.30
CA LEU A 67 -20.94 -19.65 19.24
C LEU A 67 -21.83 -18.66 20.00
N THR A 68 -21.22 -17.78 20.78
CA THR A 68 -21.91 -16.68 21.45
C THR A 68 -21.26 -15.36 21.07
N PHE A 69 -22.02 -14.44 20.48
CA PHE A 69 -21.66 -13.04 20.33
C PHE A 69 -22.40 -12.25 21.43
N THR A 70 -21.68 -11.51 22.26
CA THR A 70 -22.30 -10.81 23.38
C THR A 70 -21.76 -9.39 23.54
N ASN A 71 -22.66 -8.51 23.96
CA ASN A 71 -22.42 -7.11 24.22
C ASN A 71 -22.03 -6.27 22.99
N PHE A 72 -22.41 -6.68 21.77
CA PHE A 72 -22.20 -5.87 20.57
C PHE A 72 -23.47 -5.06 20.25
N PRO A 73 -23.38 -3.76 19.94
CA PRO A 73 -24.51 -3.01 19.38
C PRO A 73 -24.78 -3.43 17.93
N ASP A 74 -25.99 -3.18 17.45
CA ASP A 74 -26.45 -3.59 16.11
C ASP A 74 -25.63 -2.99 14.94
N ASP A 75 -24.92 -1.89 15.17
CA ASP A 75 -24.06 -1.19 14.21
C ASP A 75 -22.56 -1.47 14.40
N ALA A 76 -22.19 -2.42 15.25
CA ALA A 76 -20.81 -2.88 15.36
C ALA A 76 -20.44 -3.74 14.15
N THR A 77 -19.26 -3.52 13.57
CA THR A 77 -18.67 -4.41 12.55
C THR A 77 -17.77 -5.44 13.23
N ILE A 78 -17.96 -6.72 12.94
CA ILE A 78 -17.20 -7.81 13.53
C ILE A 78 -16.40 -8.52 12.43
N LEU A 79 -15.09 -8.33 12.44
CA LEU A 79 -14.14 -9.03 11.57
C LEU A 79 -13.47 -10.16 12.34
N ILE A 80 -13.56 -11.38 11.82
CA ILE A 80 -12.94 -12.57 12.40
C ILE A 80 -11.95 -13.16 11.40
N ASN A 81 -10.67 -12.86 11.59
CA ASN A 81 -9.57 -13.46 10.86
C ASN A 81 -9.30 -14.87 11.39
N VAL A 82 -9.49 -15.90 10.57
CA VAL A 82 -9.19 -17.30 10.91
C VAL A 82 -7.98 -17.74 10.09
N LEU A 83 -6.80 -17.70 10.69
CA LEU A 83 -5.53 -17.89 10.00
C LEU A 83 -5.17 -19.37 9.92
N GLY A 84 -4.62 -19.86 8.81
CA GLY A 84 -4.11 -21.23 8.68
C GLY A 84 -4.59 -21.93 7.41
N ALA A 85 -3.79 -22.86 6.90
CA ALA A 85 -4.01 -23.47 5.58
C ALA A 85 -5.30 -24.31 5.48
N THR A 86 -5.73 -24.92 6.59
CA THR A 86 -6.94 -25.73 6.67
C THR A 86 -7.73 -25.32 7.90
N ARG A 87 -9.03 -25.05 7.74
CA ARG A 87 -9.91 -24.63 8.84
C ARG A 87 -11.24 -25.35 8.84
N SER A 88 -11.69 -25.76 10.01
CA SER A 88 -13.01 -26.38 10.22
C SER A 88 -13.80 -25.63 11.29
N LEU A 89 -15.07 -25.33 10.98
CA LEU A 89 -16.03 -24.77 11.91
C LEU A 89 -17.25 -25.68 11.89
N ASN A 90 -17.67 -26.18 13.06
CA ASN A 90 -18.79 -27.12 13.18
C ASN A 90 -19.84 -26.53 14.12
N ILE A 91 -20.72 -25.70 13.60
CA ILE A 91 -21.58 -24.82 14.40
C ILE A 91 -22.98 -25.40 14.55
N THR A 92 -23.34 -25.73 15.79
CA THR A 92 -24.65 -26.33 16.13
C THR A 92 -25.60 -25.36 16.84
N ASN A 93 -25.07 -24.24 17.33
CA ASN A 93 -25.86 -23.18 17.95
C ASN A 93 -25.14 -21.84 17.83
N ILE A 94 -25.88 -20.76 17.58
CA ILE A 94 -25.37 -19.39 17.62
C ILE A 94 -26.31 -18.56 18.49
N THR A 95 -25.75 -17.81 19.43
CA THR A 95 -26.47 -16.88 20.29
C THR A 95 -25.88 -15.48 20.13
N VAL A 96 -26.72 -14.48 19.89
CA VAL A 96 -26.35 -13.07 19.77
C VAL A 96 -27.06 -12.29 20.87
N ASN A 97 -26.30 -11.64 21.76
CA ASN A 97 -26.81 -10.84 22.88
C ASN A 97 -27.92 -11.56 23.69
N GLY A 98 -27.71 -12.86 23.94
CA GLY A 98 -28.66 -13.71 24.67
C GLY A 98 -29.85 -14.25 23.84
N THR A 99 -29.95 -13.88 22.56
CA THR A 99 -30.98 -14.38 21.63
C THR A 99 -30.42 -15.49 20.75
N ALA A 100 -31.06 -16.66 20.76
CA ALA A 100 -30.67 -17.76 19.88
C ALA A 100 -31.04 -17.46 18.42
N MET A 101 -30.09 -17.65 17.51
CA MET A 101 -30.28 -17.50 16.07
C MET A 101 -30.87 -18.80 15.51
N GLY A 102 -32.21 -18.85 15.38
CA GLY A 102 -32.92 -20.03 14.87
C GLY A 102 -33.16 -20.01 13.36
N THR A 103 -33.47 -21.19 12.80
CA THR A 103 -34.01 -21.33 11.43
C THR A 103 -35.34 -20.57 11.32
N GLY A 104 -35.35 -19.44 10.59
CA GLY A 104 -36.55 -18.62 10.37
C GLY A 104 -36.75 -17.44 11.34
N SER A 105 -35.75 -17.11 12.18
CA SER A 105 -35.80 -15.98 13.11
C SER A 105 -35.24 -14.70 12.46
N PHE A 106 -36.07 -13.98 11.69
CA PHE A 106 -35.72 -12.72 10.99
C PHE A 106 -35.56 -11.49 11.91
N THR A 107 -35.59 -11.66 13.23
CA THR A 107 -35.59 -10.55 14.21
C THR A 107 -34.21 -10.20 14.77
N ALA A 108 -33.17 -10.95 14.39
CA ALA A 108 -31.79 -10.76 14.87
C ALA A 108 -30.79 -10.46 13.72
N GLU A 109 -31.33 -10.10 12.55
CA GLU A 109 -30.59 -9.78 11.31
C GLU A 109 -29.54 -8.66 11.43
N PRO A 110 -29.73 -7.56 12.22
CA PRO A 110 -28.82 -6.42 12.13
C PRO A 110 -27.35 -6.76 12.42
N LEU A 111 -27.05 -7.48 13.51
CA LEU A 111 -25.67 -7.84 13.83
C LEU A 111 -25.14 -8.97 12.93
N ALA A 112 -26.00 -9.86 12.43
CA ALA A 112 -25.53 -10.96 11.61
C ALA A 112 -25.00 -10.50 10.24
N GLU A 113 -25.62 -9.45 9.66
CA GLU A 113 -25.13 -8.74 8.48
C GLU A 113 -23.84 -7.92 8.74
N GLN A 114 -23.38 -7.87 9.99
CA GLN A 114 -22.16 -7.17 10.41
C GLN A 114 -20.97 -8.10 10.71
N ILE A 115 -21.17 -9.43 10.60
CA ILE A 115 -20.11 -10.41 10.84
C ILE A 115 -19.44 -10.79 9.51
N LEU A 116 -18.11 -10.65 9.46
CA LEU A 116 -17.27 -11.15 8.39
C LEU A 116 -16.28 -12.18 8.92
N TRP A 117 -16.33 -13.39 8.37
CA TRP A 117 -15.33 -14.43 8.56
C TRP A 117 -14.31 -14.37 7.43
N ASN A 118 -13.08 -13.99 7.76
CA ASN A 118 -12.00 -13.84 6.82
C ASN A 118 -11.01 -15.02 6.94
N PHE A 119 -10.82 -15.77 5.87
CA PHE A 119 -9.91 -16.91 5.75
C PHE A 119 -8.79 -16.57 4.76
N PRO A 120 -7.81 -15.75 5.18
CA PRO A 120 -6.87 -15.08 4.29
C PRO A 120 -5.86 -16.02 3.64
N THR A 121 -5.45 -17.06 4.36
CA THR A 121 -4.40 -18.00 3.97
C THR A 121 -4.90 -19.43 3.85
N ALA A 122 -6.21 -19.65 4.02
CA ALA A 122 -6.78 -20.97 3.91
C ALA A 122 -6.81 -21.42 2.46
N THR A 123 -6.43 -22.67 2.24
CA THR A 123 -6.61 -23.40 0.99
C THR A 123 -7.78 -24.38 1.08
N THR A 124 -8.21 -24.71 2.29
CA THR A 124 -9.37 -25.56 2.55
C THR A 124 -10.15 -25.05 3.74
N VAL A 125 -11.45 -24.81 3.58
CA VAL A 125 -12.37 -24.46 4.67
C VAL A 125 -13.54 -25.42 4.69
N THR A 126 -13.91 -25.90 5.86
CA THR A 126 -15.12 -26.71 6.06
C THR A 126 -16.06 -26.00 7.02
N LEU A 127 -17.28 -25.71 6.56
CA LEU A 127 -18.35 -25.11 7.36
C LEU A 127 -19.46 -26.14 7.57
N ASN A 128 -19.45 -26.76 8.75
CA ASN A 128 -20.37 -27.82 9.15
C ASN A 128 -21.30 -27.36 10.28
N GLY A 129 -22.24 -28.23 10.62
CA GLY A 129 -23.03 -28.14 11.84
C GLY A 129 -24.51 -28.37 11.60
N SER A 130 -25.27 -28.48 12.69
CA SER A 130 -26.73 -28.67 12.65
C SER A 130 -27.52 -27.36 12.69
N SER A 131 -26.85 -26.22 12.89
CA SER A 131 -27.42 -24.87 12.77
C SER A 131 -26.95 -24.24 11.47
N GLN A 132 -27.72 -23.28 10.96
CA GLN A 132 -27.26 -22.45 9.84
C GLN A 132 -26.05 -21.61 10.28
N PHE A 133 -25.10 -21.41 9.38
CA PHE A 133 -23.92 -20.57 9.57
C PHE A 133 -24.30 -19.11 9.32
N TRP A 134 -23.84 -18.18 10.17
CA TRP A 134 -24.17 -16.75 10.05
C TRP A 134 -22.93 -15.87 9.90
N GLY A 135 -23.08 -14.83 9.09
CA GLY A 135 -22.02 -13.92 8.70
C GLY A 135 -21.54 -14.19 7.27
N SER A 136 -20.99 -13.15 6.67
CA SER A 136 -20.36 -13.26 5.35
C SER A 136 -19.01 -13.96 5.46
N VAL A 137 -18.63 -14.72 4.42
CA VAL A 137 -17.39 -15.50 4.38
C VAL A 137 -16.55 -15.03 3.20
N VAL A 138 -15.29 -14.72 3.48
CA VAL A 138 -14.25 -14.40 2.50
C VAL A 138 -13.16 -15.44 2.62
N ALA A 139 -13.06 -16.32 1.62
CA ALA A 139 -12.03 -17.35 1.52
C ALA A 139 -11.50 -17.39 0.08
N PRO A 140 -10.77 -16.34 -0.33
CA PRO A 140 -10.46 -16.08 -1.74
C PRO A 140 -9.41 -17.03 -2.31
N GLN A 141 -8.80 -17.89 -1.49
CA GLN A 141 -7.81 -18.87 -1.92
C GLN A 141 -8.19 -20.31 -1.55
N ALA A 142 -9.41 -20.53 -1.05
CA ALA A 142 -9.82 -21.81 -0.49
C ALA A 142 -10.83 -22.54 -1.35
N ASP A 143 -10.70 -23.87 -1.40
CA ASP A 143 -11.83 -24.76 -1.61
C ASP A 143 -12.67 -24.80 -0.34
N VAL A 144 -13.99 -24.59 -0.47
CA VAL A 144 -14.91 -24.54 0.67
C VAL A 144 -15.93 -25.65 0.59
N THR A 145 -16.01 -26.47 1.64
CA THR A 145 -17.05 -27.49 1.80
C THR A 145 -18.13 -27.01 2.77
N LEU A 146 -19.38 -26.95 2.32
CA LEU A 146 -20.54 -26.62 3.14
C LEU A 146 -21.29 -27.89 3.56
N GLY A 147 -21.36 -28.15 4.86
CA GLY A 147 -22.23 -29.14 5.48
C GLY A 147 -23.49 -28.53 6.11
N THR A 148 -23.69 -27.22 6.02
CA THR A 148 -24.86 -26.49 6.55
C THR A 148 -25.27 -25.33 5.65
N SER A 149 -26.50 -24.82 5.80
CA SER A 149 -26.98 -23.61 5.11
C SER A 149 -26.25 -22.36 5.65
N THR A 150 -26.14 -21.31 4.83
CA THR A 150 -25.41 -20.09 5.18
C THR A 150 -26.31 -18.85 5.11
N ASN A 151 -26.08 -17.89 6.01
CA ASN A 151 -26.73 -16.58 6.06
C ASN A 151 -25.66 -15.48 5.95
N GLY A 152 -25.47 -14.96 4.73
CA GLY A 152 -24.46 -13.96 4.38
C GLY A 152 -23.94 -14.12 2.95
N ARG A 153 -22.98 -13.28 2.56
CA ARG A 153 -22.25 -13.40 1.28
C ARG A 153 -21.20 -14.51 1.38
N LEU A 154 -20.98 -15.25 0.30
CA LEU A 154 -19.85 -16.16 0.15
C LEU A 154 -18.95 -15.67 -0.99
N LEU A 155 -17.71 -15.31 -0.67
CA LEU A 155 -16.65 -14.93 -1.61
C LEU A 155 -15.57 -16.02 -1.57
N ILE A 156 -15.70 -16.98 -2.49
CA ILE A 156 -14.88 -18.18 -2.54
C ILE A 156 -14.06 -18.17 -3.84
N GLY A 157 -12.74 -18.31 -3.73
CA GLY A 157 -11.86 -18.35 -4.90
C GLY A 157 -11.66 -19.73 -5.50
N GLY A 158 -11.73 -20.78 -4.67
CA GLY A 158 -11.67 -22.18 -5.11
C GLY A 158 -13.04 -22.80 -5.35
N ASP A 159 -13.10 -24.13 -5.25
CA ASP A 159 -14.34 -24.90 -5.43
C ASP A 159 -15.28 -24.74 -4.22
N LEU A 160 -16.54 -24.39 -4.48
CA LEU A 160 -17.61 -24.44 -3.48
C LEU A 160 -18.33 -25.80 -3.54
N ASN A 161 -17.98 -26.68 -2.63
CA ASN A 161 -18.54 -28.02 -2.50
C ASN A 161 -19.71 -28.03 -1.50
N GLN A 162 -20.94 -28.02 -2.01
CA GLN A 162 -22.11 -28.26 -1.17
C GLN A 162 -22.20 -29.76 -0.86
N GLY A 163 -21.92 -30.12 0.39
CA GLY A 163 -21.92 -31.51 0.85
C GLY A 163 -23.30 -32.15 0.73
N THR A 164 -23.33 -33.49 0.72
CA THR A 164 -24.56 -34.27 0.87
C THR A 164 -24.95 -34.35 2.34
N VAL A 165 -25.74 -33.39 2.83
CA VAL A 165 -26.56 -33.61 4.03
C VAL A 165 -27.65 -34.61 3.68
N SER A 166 -27.73 -35.72 4.42
CA SER A 166 -28.77 -36.72 4.16
C SER A 166 -30.16 -36.14 4.45
N GLY A 167 -31.00 -36.00 3.44
CA GLY A 167 -32.44 -35.73 3.60
C GLY A 167 -32.88 -34.26 3.58
N ALA A 168 -32.00 -33.29 3.29
CA ALA A 168 -32.37 -31.89 3.09
C ALA A 168 -31.48 -31.22 2.03
N GLY A 169 -31.98 -30.20 1.34
CA GLY A 169 -31.17 -29.32 0.51
C GLY A 169 -30.43 -28.29 1.37
N LEU A 170 -29.23 -27.89 0.94
CA LEU A 170 -28.52 -26.75 1.52
C LEU A 170 -29.03 -25.46 0.88
N GLU A 171 -29.29 -24.45 1.70
CA GLU A 171 -29.75 -23.14 1.26
C GLU A 171 -28.62 -22.11 1.44
N LEU A 172 -28.49 -21.21 0.47
CA LEU A 172 -27.59 -20.06 0.55
C LEU A 172 -28.44 -18.79 0.62
N HIS A 173 -28.55 -18.21 1.82
CA HIS A 173 -29.27 -16.97 2.05
C HIS A 173 -28.28 -15.82 1.87
N ASN A 174 -28.42 -15.11 0.75
CA ASN A 174 -27.49 -14.08 0.33
C ASN A 174 -27.81 -12.74 0.99
N TYR A 175 -27.69 -12.65 2.32
CA TYR A 175 -27.77 -11.38 3.05
C TYR A 175 -26.54 -10.51 2.75
N PRO A 176 -26.67 -9.18 2.68
CA PRO A 176 -25.53 -8.29 2.48
C PRO A 176 -24.58 -8.30 3.70
N PHE A 177 -23.36 -7.82 3.47
CA PHE A 177 -22.49 -7.38 4.56
C PHE A 177 -22.60 -5.85 4.64
N ASN A 178 -23.03 -5.33 5.78
CA ASN A 178 -23.23 -3.90 6.01
C ASN A 178 -22.20 -3.30 6.98
N GLY A 179 -21.10 -4.03 7.22
CA GLY A 179 -20.01 -3.56 8.05
C GLY A 179 -19.06 -2.62 7.32
N SER A 180 -18.39 -1.79 8.12
CA SER A 180 -17.34 -0.89 7.64
C SER A 180 -15.98 -1.49 7.97
N LEU A 181 -15.20 -1.79 6.93
CA LEU A 181 -13.85 -2.31 7.03
C LEU A 181 -12.88 -1.30 6.40
N PRO A 182 -11.67 -1.17 6.95
CA PRO A 182 -10.66 -0.29 6.39
C PRO A 182 -10.13 -0.82 5.06
N THR A 183 -9.61 0.10 4.26
CA THR A 183 -8.81 -0.18 3.06
C THR A 183 -7.34 -0.30 3.44
N CYS A 184 -6.52 -0.65 2.46
CA CYS A 184 -5.08 -0.55 2.57
C CYS A 184 -4.56 0.38 1.49
N ASP A 185 -3.52 1.10 1.83
CA ASP A 185 -2.68 1.89 0.96
C ASP A 185 -1.43 1.07 0.58
N ARG A 186 -0.99 1.20 -0.67
CA ARG A 186 0.14 0.44 -1.24
C ARG A 186 0.92 1.28 -2.22
N GLY A 187 2.15 0.82 -2.45
CA GLY A 187 3.04 1.44 -3.43
C GLY A 187 2.58 1.26 -4.87
N ASP A 188 3.32 1.91 -5.75
CA ASP A 188 2.94 2.09 -7.15
C ASP A 188 4.18 2.06 -8.09
N LEU A 189 5.37 1.74 -7.55
CA LEU A 189 6.58 1.55 -8.33
C LEU A 189 6.41 0.47 -9.42
N PRO A 190 7.19 0.54 -10.52
CA PRO A 190 7.02 -0.39 -11.63
C PRO A 190 7.45 -1.82 -11.27
N ASP A 191 6.64 -2.81 -11.67
CA ASP A 191 7.08 -4.20 -11.77
C ASP A 191 7.20 -4.64 -13.22
N THR A 192 8.39 -5.09 -13.64
CA THR A 192 8.64 -5.58 -15.00
C THR A 192 8.42 -7.09 -15.16
N GLY A 193 8.07 -7.80 -14.08
CA GLY A 193 7.79 -9.24 -14.04
C GLY A 193 7.44 -9.71 -12.63
N ALA A 194 7.34 -11.03 -12.41
CA ALA A 194 7.17 -11.58 -11.05
C ALA A 194 8.49 -11.60 -10.27
N GLY A 195 8.44 -11.42 -8.95
CA GLY A 195 9.59 -11.43 -8.04
C GLY A 195 10.31 -10.08 -7.92
N THR A 196 11.62 -10.08 -7.67
CA THR A 196 12.44 -8.86 -7.60
C THR A 196 13.55 -8.90 -8.66
N GLY A 197 13.88 -7.75 -9.23
CA GLY A 197 14.86 -7.64 -10.32
C GLY A 197 14.90 -6.23 -10.92
N ALA A 198 15.76 -5.98 -11.90
CA ALA A 198 15.94 -4.63 -12.46
C ALA A 198 14.61 -4.05 -12.99
N GLY A 199 14.15 -2.96 -12.37
CA GLY A 199 12.84 -2.36 -12.64
C GLY A 199 11.66 -3.19 -12.12
N ASN A 200 11.82 -3.89 -11.00
CA ASN A 200 10.78 -4.68 -10.37
C ASN A 200 10.84 -4.54 -8.84
N TYR A 201 9.98 -3.66 -8.30
CA TYR A 201 10.05 -3.10 -6.94
C TYR A 201 9.10 -3.77 -5.94
N ALA A 202 8.64 -4.99 -6.27
CA ALA A 202 7.71 -5.76 -5.45
C ALA A 202 6.49 -4.91 -5.07
N THR A 203 5.85 -4.28 -6.05
CA THR A 203 4.70 -3.40 -5.80
C THR A 203 3.43 -4.19 -5.55
N LEU A 204 3.23 -5.32 -6.25
CA LEU A 204 2.06 -6.18 -6.03
C LEU A 204 2.10 -6.94 -4.72
N ILE A 205 0.91 -7.18 -4.17
CA ILE A 205 0.72 -8.06 -3.01
C ILE A 205 1.23 -9.48 -3.28
N SER A 206 1.09 -9.96 -4.51
CA SER A 206 1.58 -11.30 -4.89
C SER A 206 3.11 -11.44 -4.72
N ASP A 207 3.84 -10.32 -4.72
CA ASP A 207 5.27 -10.21 -4.47
C ASP A 207 5.58 -9.65 -3.06
N ASN A 208 4.60 -9.68 -2.15
CA ASN A 208 4.68 -9.15 -0.79
C ASN A 208 4.94 -7.63 -0.77
N GLY A 209 4.24 -6.87 -1.62
CA GLY A 209 4.43 -5.43 -1.69
C GLY A 209 4.09 -4.64 -0.42
N PRO A 210 4.52 -3.37 -0.35
CA PRO A 210 4.31 -2.52 0.80
C PRO A 210 2.80 -2.36 1.00
N THR A 211 2.34 -2.45 2.23
CA THR A 211 0.92 -2.32 2.54
C THR A 211 0.74 -1.66 3.88
N HIS A 212 -0.02 -0.58 3.95
CA HIS A 212 -0.44 0.06 5.19
C HIS A 212 -1.95 0.04 5.31
N ILE A 213 -2.46 -0.15 6.53
CA ILE A 213 -3.91 -0.09 6.74
C ILE A 213 -4.33 1.36 6.92
N VAL A 214 -5.34 1.77 6.14
CA VAL A 214 -5.91 3.10 6.20
C VAL A 214 -7.11 3.09 7.14
N THR A 215 -7.00 3.87 8.21
CA THR A 215 -8.00 4.04 9.26
C THR A 215 -8.30 5.52 9.43
N SER A 216 -9.38 5.87 10.14
CA SER A 216 -9.72 7.28 10.39
C SER A 216 -8.65 8.07 11.16
N THR A 217 -7.70 7.38 11.81
CA THR A 217 -6.58 7.97 12.54
C THR A 217 -5.23 7.65 11.92
N THR A 218 -5.20 7.22 10.66
CA THR A 218 -3.96 6.88 9.97
C THR A 218 -3.04 8.11 9.88
N PRO A 219 -1.74 7.96 10.21
CA PRO A 219 -0.76 8.97 9.89
C PRO A 219 -0.49 8.94 8.40
N ARG A 220 -0.38 10.12 7.81
CA ARG A 220 -0.12 10.30 6.39
C ARG A 220 1.09 11.19 6.14
N LEU A 221 1.68 11.04 4.98
CA LEU A 221 2.52 12.02 4.32
C LEU A 221 1.57 13.00 3.60
N GLY A 222 1.99 14.27 3.48
CA GLY A 222 1.23 15.19 2.67
C GLY A 222 -0.22 15.49 3.08
N ALA A 223 -1.09 15.69 2.08
CA ALA A 223 -2.43 16.24 2.21
C ALA A 223 -3.53 15.19 2.41
N CYS A 224 -3.40 14.01 1.82
CA CYS A 224 -4.32 12.89 1.97
C CYS A 224 -3.57 11.55 1.98
N VAL A 225 -4.29 10.48 2.28
CA VAL A 225 -3.93 9.10 1.93
C VAL A 225 -5.18 8.49 1.33
N ASP A 226 -5.05 7.77 0.22
CA ASP A 226 -6.11 6.93 -0.29
C ASP A 226 -5.77 5.45 -0.15
N GLY A 227 -6.62 4.56 -0.61
CA GLY A 227 -6.35 3.15 -0.48
C GLY A 227 -6.97 2.38 -1.61
N GLU A 228 -6.29 1.32 -1.99
CA GLU A 228 -6.54 0.57 -3.20
C GLU A 228 -6.67 -0.94 -2.93
N SER A 229 -6.91 -1.67 -4.02
CA SER A 229 -7.09 -3.11 -3.98
C SER A 229 -5.84 -3.90 -4.37
N ASP A 230 -4.80 -3.30 -4.93
CA ASP A 230 -3.47 -3.90 -5.11
C ASP A 230 -2.51 -2.78 -5.54
N GLY A 231 -1.20 -3.00 -5.46
CA GLY A 231 -0.21 -2.01 -5.86
C GLY A 231 -0.41 -1.53 -7.30
N GLN A 232 -0.40 -0.21 -7.51
CA GLN A 232 -0.80 0.42 -8.77
C GLN A 232 0.42 0.72 -9.64
N GLN A 233 1.10 -0.32 -10.13
CA GLN A 233 2.36 -0.16 -10.86
C GLN A 233 2.32 0.91 -11.96
N GLY A 234 3.28 1.82 -11.94
CA GLY A 234 3.50 2.83 -12.96
C GLY A 234 4.98 3.08 -13.19
N THR A 235 5.40 3.20 -14.46
CA THR A 235 6.81 3.52 -14.79
C THR A 235 7.27 4.87 -14.25
N THR A 236 6.33 5.72 -13.83
CA THR A 236 6.57 7.05 -13.30
C THR A 236 6.36 7.15 -11.79
N ALA A 237 6.00 6.05 -11.10
CA ALA A 237 5.50 6.08 -9.71
C ALA A 237 4.39 7.14 -9.60
N SER A 238 3.32 6.88 -10.33
CA SER A 238 2.21 7.81 -10.47
C SER A 238 0.89 7.07 -10.78
N GLY A 239 0.75 5.82 -10.38
CA GLY A 239 -0.37 4.95 -10.74
C GLY A 239 -1.60 5.17 -9.85
N ASP A 240 -1.37 5.50 -8.59
CA ASP A 240 -2.32 5.99 -7.58
C ASP A 240 -2.96 7.34 -7.96
N ASN A 241 -2.21 8.29 -8.50
CA ASN A 241 -2.72 9.62 -8.86
C ASN A 241 -3.84 9.66 -9.92
N SER A 242 -4.04 8.56 -10.65
CA SER A 242 -4.93 8.48 -11.80
C SER A 242 -6.24 7.74 -11.50
N ASN A 243 -6.33 7.12 -10.31
CA ASN A 243 -7.41 6.24 -9.93
C ASN A 243 -8.18 6.86 -8.76
N GLY A 244 -8.68 8.08 -8.95
CA GLY A 244 -9.74 8.62 -8.11
C GLY A 244 -10.86 7.60 -8.03
N SER A 245 -10.96 6.92 -6.89
CA SER A 245 -11.83 5.78 -6.56
C SER A 245 -11.53 4.47 -7.30
N ASP A 246 -11.12 3.47 -6.51
CA ASP A 246 -11.20 2.03 -6.81
C ASP A 246 -12.44 1.74 -7.69
N ALA A 247 -12.23 1.13 -8.85
CA ALA A 247 -13.30 0.79 -9.79
C ALA A 247 -14.39 -0.11 -9.17
N ILE A 248 -14.14 -0.74 -8.01
CA ILE A 248 -15.13 -1.48 -7.23
C ILE A 248 -15.95 -0.59 -6.27
N ASP A 249 -15.48 0.60 -5.91
CA ASP A 249 -16.16 1.55 -5.02
C ASP A 249 -16.58 2.86 -5.73
N THR A 250 -16.83 2.79 -7.04
CA THR A 250 -17.39 3.94 -7.79
C THR A 250 -18.90 3.84 -7.99
N THR A 251 -19.51 2.71 -7.64
CA THR A 251 -20.97 2.59 -7.66
C THR A 251 -21.52 2.94 -6.29
N ALA A 252 -21.62 4.23 -5.97
CA ALA A 252 -22.62 4.92 -5.14
C ALA A 252 -23.55 4.08 -4.22
N LEU A 253 -23.03 3.08 -3.50
CA LEU A 253 -23.79 2.16 -2.66
C LEU A 253 -23.39 2.27 -1.19
N ASP A 254 -22.28 2.93 -0.87
CA ASP A 254 -21.98 3.33 0.49
C ASP A 254 -21.09 4.59 0.55
N PRO A 255 -21.66 5.79 0.83
CA PRO A 255 -20.91 7.02 1.03
C PRO A 255 -20.20 7.11 2.39
N THR A 256 -20.17 6.03 3.19
CA THR A 256 -19.56 5.98 4.53
C THR A 256 -18.31 5.09 4.62
N HIS A 257 -17.94 4.38 3.55
CA HIS A 257 -16.62 3.75 3.46
C HIS A 257 -15.57 4.79 3.11
N VAL A 258 -14.76 5.14 4.10
CA VAL A 258 -13.72 6.17 4.01
C VAL A 258 -12.53 5.60 3.26
N ASN A 259 -12.59 5.60 1.92
CA ASN A 259 -11.46 5.18 1.07
C ASN A 259 -10.44 6.30 0.83
N VAL A 260 -10.62 7.46 1.48
CA VAL A 260 -9.70 8.61 1.41
C VAL A 260 -9.70 9.31 2.77
N GLN A 261 -8.54 9.46 3.40
CA GLN A 261 -8.37 10.32 4.56
C GLN A 261 -7.71 11.63 4.13
N GLY A 262 -8.50 12.70 4.01
CA GLY A 262 -8.02 14.02 3.61
C GLY A 262 -8.69 14.49 2.33
N THR A 263 -8.06 15.42 1.61
CA THR A 263 -8.51 15.87 0.29
C THR A 263 -7.36 15.73 -0.68
N CYS A 264 -7.41 14.70 -1.52
CA CYS A 264 -6.39 14.46 -2.53
C CYS A 264 -6.46 15.52 -3.63
N GLY A 265 -5.29 16.07 -3.96
CA GLY A 265 -5.12 17.02 -5.06
C GLY A 265 -5.04 16.31 -6.41
N ALA A 266 -4.68 17.06 -7.46
CA ALA A 266 -4.38 16.47 -8.77
C ALA A 266 -3.05 15.67 -8.80
N SER A 267 -2.30 15.71 -7.69
CA SER A 267 -1.02 15.02 -7.50
C SER A 267 -1.14 13.66 -6.83
N GLY A 268 -2.35 13.19 -6.50
CA GLY A 268 -2.51 11.99 -5.65
C GLY A 268 -2.21 12.27 -4.18
N ASP A 269 -1.86 11.22 -3.45
CA ASP A 269 -1.30 11.24 -2.11
C ASP A 269 0.23 11.36 -2.08
N GLU A 270 0.93 11.25 -3.22
CA GLU A 270 2.39 11.44 -3.36
C GLU A 270 2.87 12.90 -3.21
N ASP A 271 2.33 13.67 -2.27
CA ASP A 271 2.62 15.10 -2.08
C ASP A 271 3.37 15.43 -0.77
N GLY A 272 3.76 14.42 -0.01
CA GLY A 272 4.44 14.54 1.27
C GLY A 272 5.97 14.57 1.21
N VAL A 273 6.61 14.00 0.21
CA VAL A 273 8.08 14.04 0.07
C VAL A 273 8.53 14.78 -1.20
N VAL A 274 9.36 15.80 -1.02
CA VAL A 274 9.96 16.56 -2.13
C VAL A 274 11.48 16.56 -2.05
N VAL A 275 12.13 16.48 -3.22
CA VAL A 275 13.59 16.64 -3.35
C VAL A 275 13.99 18.05 -2.91
N ALA A 276 14.86 18.13 -1.91
CA ALA A 276 15.42 19.37 -1.39
C ALA A 276 16.86 19.59 -1.86
N ALA A 277 17.42 20.76 -1.56
CA ALA A 277 18.78 21.11 -1.96
C ALA A 277 19.82 20.20 -1.28
N GLY A 278 20.72 19.62 -2.09
CA GLY A 278 21.87 18.85 -1.62
C GLY A 278 23.06 19.72 -1.22
N SER A 279 24.15 19.09 -0.78
CA SER A 279 25.38 19.79 -0.39
C SER A 279 26.28 20.20 -1.57
N GLY A 280 25.90 19.84 -2.80
CA GLY A 280 26.65 20.16 -4.01
C GLY A 280 26.56 21.63 -4.40
N ALA A 281 27.41 22.02 -5.34
CA ALA A 281 27.45 23.39 -5.86
C ALA A 281 26.09 23.79 -6.45
N GLY A 282 25.55 24.93 -6.01
CA GLY A 282 24.22 25.39 -6.43
C GLY A 282 23.06 24.61 -5.81
N GLY A 283 23.29 23.82 -4.76
CA GLY A 283 22.25 23.05 -4.08
C GLY A 283 21.88 21.74 -4.77
N VAL A 284 22.72 21.25 -5.68
CA VAL A 284 22.53 19.95 -6.32
C VAL A 284 22.91 18.81 -5.39
N TRP A 285 22.35 17.63 -5.63
CA TRP A 285 22.82 16.43 -4.98
C TRP A 285 24.20 16.02 -5.51
N GLN A 286 25.03 15.45 -4.65
CA GLN A 286 26.37 14.96 -5.00
C GLN A 286 26.72 13.73 -4.17
N ASP A 287 27.67 12.93 -4.63
CA ASP A 287 28.20 11.80 -3.87
C ASP A 287 28.77 12.26 -2.52
N GLY A 288 28.52 11.48 -1.46
CA GLY A 288 29.12 11.68 -0.13
C GLY A 288 28.14 12.04 0.98
N ALA A 289 28.70 12.32 2.16
CA ALA A 289 27.93 12.61 3.37
C ALA A 289 27.12 13.90 3.23
N ASN A 290 25.83 13.85 3.62
CA ASN A 290 24.86 14.93 3.38
C ASN A 290 24.79 15.33 1.89
N GLY A 291 25.08 14.38 1.00
CA GLY A 291 25.10 14.56 -0.44
C GLY A 291 23.74 14.93 -1.01
N GLY A 292 22.68 14.40 -0.41
CA GLY A 292 21.28 14.63 -0.80
C GLY A 292 20.41 14.99 0.40
N SER A 293 19.24 15.52 0.09
CA SER A 293 18.27 15.93 1.10
C SER A 293 16.85 15.96 0.54
N ILE A 294 15.86 15.68 1.39
CA ILE A 294 14.44 15.77 1.12
C ILE A 294 13.76 16.67 2.16
N ASP A 295 12.68 17.32 1.76
CA ASP A 295 11.75 17.96 2.71
C ASP A 295 10.51 17.08 2.81
N VAL A 296 10.15 16.72 4.04
CA VAL A 296 9.02 15.83 4.33
C VAL A 296 7.93 16.59 5.06
N VAL A 297 6.72 16.54 4.52
CA VAL A 297 5.48 17.01 5.12
C VAL A 297 4.67 15.78 5.48
N GLY A 298 4.18 15.73 6.72
CA GLY A 298 3.39 14.60 7.17
C GLY A 298 2.86 14.79 8.58
N THR A 299 2.21 13.74 9.09
CA THR A 299 1.58 13.77 10.41
C THR A 299 2.62 13.93 11.51
N THR A 300 2.54 15.03 12.26
CA THR A 300 3.45 15.26 13.39
C THR A 300 3.32 14.14 14.44
N GLY A 301 4.46 13.58 14.86
CA GLY A 301 4.56 12.43 15.76
C GLY A 301 4.64 11.08 15.04
N ALA A 302 4.35 11.04 13.74
CA ALA A 302 4.50 9.83 12.94
C ALA A 302 5.98 9.49 12.67
N CYS A 303 6.22 8.26 12.23
CA CYS A 303 7.52 7.69 12.00
C CYS A 303 7.75 7.42 10.51
N LEU A 304 8.74 8.07 9.93
CA LEU A 304 9.14 7.88 8.55
C LEU A 304 10.26 6.84 8.44
N ASN A 305 10.07 5.89 7.54
CA ASN A 305 11.13 5.10 6.93
C ASN A 305 11.18 5.41 5.43
N GLY A 306 12.37 5.41 4.84
CA GLY A 306 12.54 5.79 3.45
C GLY A 306 13.74 5.10 2.82
N TRP A 307 13.57 4.67 1.58
CA TRP A 307 14.56 3.97 0.79
C TRP A 307 14.73 4.61 -0.58
N ILE A 308 15.95 4.58 -1.10
CA ILE A 308 16.28 4.99 -2.47
C ILE A 308 17.11 3.87 -3.11
N ASP A 309 16.67 3.39 -4.26
CA ASP A 309 17.42 2.43 -5.08
C ASP A 309 18.50 3.20 -5.82
N TRP A 310 19.71 3.16 -5.28
CA TRP A 310 20.85 3.93 -5.79
C TRP A 310 21.47 3.30 -7.03
N ASN A 311 21.31 1.99 -7.21
CA ASN A 311 22.01 1.22 -8.23
C ASN A 311 21.10 0.78 -9.40
N GLY A 312 19.79 1.03 -9.29
CA GLY A 312 18.77 0.75 -10.29
C GLY A 312 18.46 -0.74 -10.45
N ASN A 313 18.73 -1.56 -9.43
CA ASN A 313 18.52 -3.01 -9.51
C ASN A 313 17.10 -3.46 -9.17
N GLY A 314 16.20 -2.52 -8.83
CA GLY A 314 14.82 -2.83 -8.44
C GLY A 314 14.68 -3.37 -7.02
N SER A 315 15.66 -3.13 -6.15
CA SER A 315 15.60 -3.52 -4.75
C SER A 315 15.89 -2.33 -3.86
N PHE A 316 15.36 -2.39 -2.64
CA PHE A 316 15.65 -1.46 -1.55
C PHE A 316 16.39 -2.13 -0.39
N LEU A 317 16.79 -3.39 -0.56
CA LEU A 317 17.39 -4.22 0.47
C LEU A 317 18.92 -4.15 0.48
N ASP A 318 19.54 -3.41 -0.44
CA ASP A 318 20.98 -3.26 -0.45
C ASP A 318 21.46 -2.32 0.66
N ALA A 319 22.74 -2.50 1.02
CA ALA A 319 23.37 -1.64 2.01
C ALA A 319 23.36 -0.17 1.54
N ASN A 320 22.98 0.74 2.43
CA ASN A 320 22.89 2.19 2.23
C ASN A 320 21.69 2.70 1.42
N GLU A 321 20.72 1.84 1.08
CA GLU A 321 19.50 2.26 0.39
C GLU A 321 18.46 2.84 1.36
N GLN A 322 18.43 2.39 2.62
CA GLN A 322 17.61 3.03 3.64
C GLN A 322 18.20 4.39 4.05
N VAL A 323 17.58 5.46 3.57
CA VAL A 323 18.01 6.86 3.80
C VAL A 323 17.32 7.52 4.99
N ALA A 324 16.17 6.99 5.40
CA ALA A 324 15.48 7.36 6.63
C ALA A 324 15.12 6.09 7.39
N SER A 325 15.57 6.01 8.66
CA SER A 325 15.28 4.88 9.54
C SER A 325 14.67 5.39 10.83
N ASN A 326 13.39 5.09 11.02
CA ASN A 326 12.60 5.49 12.18
C ASN A 326 12.66 7.00 12.52
N VAL A 327 12.57 7.86 11.50
CA VAL A 327 12.66 9.32 11.70
C VAL A 327 11.34 9.84 12.23
N ALA A 328 11.35 10.38 13.44
CA ALA A 328 10.20 11.06 14.02
C ALA A 328 9.93 12.39 13.30
N LEU A 329 8.71 12.55 12.77
CA LEU A 329 8.26 13.81 12.19
C LEU A 329 7.84 14.77 13.30
N THR A 330 8.50 15.93 13.40
CA THR A 330 8.35 16.85 14.55
C THR A 330 7.79 18.21 14.19
N GLY A 331 7.71 18.53 12.89
CA GLY A 331 7.21 19.81 12.40
C GLY A 331 6.27 19.62 11.22
N ALA A 332 5.72 20.74 10.73
CA ALA A 332 4.85 20.76 9.55
C ALA A 332 5.62 20.44 8.26
N SER A 333 6.93 20.72 8.23
CA SER A 333 7.86 20.27 7.20
C SER A 333 9.21 20.05 7.87
N GLN A 334 9.88 18.95 7.54
CA GLN A 334 11.14 18.54 8.14
C GLN A 334 12.15 18.16 7.06
N ASN A 335 13.29 18.84 7.07
CA ASN A 335 14.41 18.53 6.20
C ASN A 335 15.15 17.29 6.72
N ILE A 336 15.35 16.31 5.86
CA ILE A 336 16.11 15.09 6.13
C ILE A 336 17.31 15.06 5.18
N GLN A 337 18.50 14.96 5.75
CA GLN A 337 19.75 14.85 5.00
C GLN A 337 20.29 13.43 5.09
N PHE A 338 20.88 12.96 3.99
CA PHE A 338 21.43 11.60 3.94
C PHE A 338 22.71 11.55 3.09
N THR A 339 23.44 10.46 3.25
CA THR A 339 24.62 10.17 2.44
C THR A 339 24.17 9.65 1.09
N VAL A 340 24.70 10.22 0.00
CA VAL A 340 24.58 9.65 -1.33
C VAL A 340 25.77 8.71 -1.54
N PRO A 341 25.57 7.44 -1.94
CA PRO A 341 26.67 6.53 -2.22
C PRO A 341 27.65 7.07 -3.26
N ALA A 342 28.93 6.72 -3.10
CA ALA A 342 29.94 7.07 -4.09
C ALA A 342 29.66 6.33 -5.40
N GLY A 343 29.76 7.01 -6.54
CA GLY A 343 29.46 6.44 -7.84
C GLY A 343 28.08 6.81 -8.37
N THR A 344 27.16 7.31 -7.53
CA THR A 344 25.80 7.67 -7.95
C THR A 344 25.82 8.73 -9.04
N PHE A 345 26.51 9.86 -8.85
CA PHE A 345 26.52 10.93 -9.86
C PHE A 345 27.70 10.85 -10.85
N THR A 346 28.57 9.86 -10.69
CA THR A 346 29.77 9.69 -11.53
C THR A 346 29.73 8.46 -12.44
N GLY A 347 28.79 7.52 -12.22
CA GLY A 347 28.71 6.23 -12.91
C GLY A 347 27.52 6.01 -13.85
N ILE A 348 26.51 6.89 -13.85
CA ILE A 348 25.29 6.77 -14.66
C ILE A 348 25.27 7.88 -15.71
N GLY A 349 24.65 7.59 -16.86
CA GLY A 349 24.66 8.46 -18.04
C GLY A 349 24.05 9.86 -17.81
N PRO A 350 23.78 10.63 -18.89
CA PRO A 350 23.34 12.02 -18.74
C PRO A 350 22.03 12.18 -17.95
N ASN A 351 21.20 11.15 -17.80
CA ASN A 351 20.02 11.21 -16.95
C ASN A 351 20.11 10.11 -15.89
N ILE A 352 19.93 10.50 -14.64
CA ILE A 352 19.93 9.60 -13.48
C ILE A 352 18.49 9.52 -12.97
N ASN A 353 17.94 8.32 -12.98
CA ASN A 353 16.61 8.04 -12.48
C ASN A 353 16.76 7.17 -11.23
N LEU A 354 16.25 7.67 -10.11
CA LEU A 354 16.26 6.97 -8.83
C LEU A 354 14.82 6.72 -8.41
N HIS A 355 14.51 5.48 -8.07
CA HIS A 355 13.24 5.14 -7.45
C HIS A 355 13.38 5.25 -5.95
N ALA A 356 12.36 5.76 -5.29
CA ALA A 356 12.31 5.91 -3.85
C ALA A 356 10.96 5.43 -3.32
N ARG A 357 10.98 4.91 -2.10
CA ARG A 357 9.79 4.49 -1.34
C ARG A 357 9.86 5.09 0.04
N TYR A 358 8.77 5.72 0.47
CA TYR A 358 8.61 6.28 1.79
C TYR A 358 7.41 5.64 2.46
N ARG A 359 7.60 5.22 3.71
CA ARG A 359 6.55 4.59 4.51
C ARG A 359 6.43 5.33 5.82
N VAL A 360 5.22 5.76 6.17
CA VAL A 360 4.94 6.44 7.43
C VAL A 360 4.10 5.56 8.34
N THR A 361 4.36 5.56 9.65
CA THR A 361 3.57 4.80 10.64
C THR A 361 3.34 5.62 11.90
N GLN A 362 2.44 5.17 12.78
CA GLN A 362 2.02 6.00 13.93
C GLN A 362 3.10 6.20 14.99
N ASN A 363 3.99 5.21 15.16
CA ASN A 363 4.88 5.13 16.32
C ASN A 363 6.34 4.95 15.90
N CYS A 364 7.21 5.82 16.40
CA CYS A 364 8.65 5.63 16.28
C CYS A 364 9.11 4.50 17.19
N GLY A 365 9.68 3.44 16.61
CA GLY A 365 10.13 2.26 17.34
C GLY A 365 10.62 1.17 16.41
N THR A 366 11.15 0.08 16.96
CA THR A 366 11.82 -0.95 16.16
C THR A 366 10.89 -1.81 15.31
N ASN A 367 9.56 -1.69 15.43
CA ASN A 367 8.60 -2.58 14.79
C ASN A 367 7.46 -1.82 14.11
N ASP A 368 7.23 -2.16 12.86
CA ASP A 368 6.21 -1.60 11.98
C ASP A 368 4.90 -2.41 12.01
N TYR A 369 5.05 -3.73 12.22
CA TYR A 369 3.97 -4.70 12.09
C TYR A 369 4.08 -5.80 13.13
N ILE A 370 2.95 -6.31 13.63
CA ILE A 370 2.92 -7.55 14.40
C ILE A 370 2.34 -8.64 13.52
N ASN A 371 3.13 -9.67 13.21
CA ASN A 371 2.66 -10.79 12.43
C ASN A 371 1.57 -11.54 13.21
N PRO A 372 0.32 -11.56 12.74
CA PRO A 372 -0.82 -12.07 13.50
C PRO A 372 -0.84 -13.60 13.58
N SER A 373 -0.10 -14.29 12.71
CA SER A 373 0.06 -15.75 12.77
C SER A 373 1.05 -16.18 13.85
N THR A 374 2.10 -15.39 14.07
CA THR A 374 3.23 -15.76 14.96
C THR A 374 3.33 -14.91 16.23
N GLY A 375 2.64 -13.77 16.28
CA GLY A 375 2.82 -12.73 17.29
C GLY A 375 4.18 -12.02 17.22
N ALA A 376 5.02 -12.32 16.21
CA ALA A 376 6.34 -11.74 16.08
C ALA A 376 6.26 -10.30 15.61
N ALA A 377 7.00 -9.42 16.27
CA ALA A 377 7.15 -8.06 15.81
C ALA A 377 8.14 -8.00 14.64
N VAL A 378 7.75 -7.28 13.59
CA VAL A 378 8.50 -7.17 12.32
C VAL A 378 9.02 -5.75 12.21
N ALA A 379 10.32 -5.62 11.93
CA ALA A 379 10.98 -4.33 11.74
C ALA A 379 10.48 -3.64 10.45
N PRO A 380 10.56 -2.30 10.35
CA PRO A 380 10.25 -1.59 9.13
C PRO A 380 11.04 -2.14 7.94
N SER A 381 10.33 -2.32 6.82
CA SER A 381 10.82 -2.94 5.58
C SER A 381 10.29 -2.14 4.39
N PRO A 382 10.98 -2.09 3.24
CA PRO A 382 10.43 -1.49 2.03
C PRO A 382 9.25 -2.30 1.46
N ASP A 383 9.14 -3.57 1.86
CA ASP A 383 8.13 -4.52 1.40
C ASP A 383 7.29 -5.03 2.56
N GLY A 384 6.13 -5.61 2.24
CA GLY A 384 5.27 -6.31 3.18
C GLY A 384 4.40 -5.39 4.05
N PRO A 385 3.58 -6.00 4.93
CA PRO A 385 2.58 -5.29 5.69
C PRO A 385 3.18 -4.43 6.82
N ALA A 386 2.52 -3.30 7.05
CA ALA A 386 2.67 -2.37 8.17
C ALA A 386 1.33 -2.22 8.90
N ASN A 387 1.37 -1.78 10.16
CA ASN A 387 0.15 -1.65 10.97
C ASN A 387 -0.81 -0.60 10.42
N ASN A 388 -0.40 0.67 10.42
CA ASN A 388 -1.19 1.78 9.89
C ASN A 388 -0.25 2.80 9.27
N GLY A 389 -0.76 3.60 8.35
CA GLY A 389 0.04 4.61 7.69
C GLY A 389 -0.21 4.69 6.21
N GLU A 390 0.85 5.02 5.50
CA GLU A 390 0.86 5.24 4.06
C GLU A 390 2.24 4.89 3.48
N VAL A 391 2.25 4.61 2.18
CA VAL A 391 3.33 4.36 1.27
C VAL A 391 3.27 5.45 0.19
N GLU A 392 4.32 6.26 0.08
CA GLU A 392 4.51 7.12 -1.10
C GLU A 392 5.71 6.61 -1.88
N ASP A 393 5.53 6.43 -3.18
CA ASP A 393 6.54 5.96 -4.11
C ASP A 393 6.90 7.09 -5.10
N TYR A 394 8.16 7.14 -5.54
CA TYR A 394 8.64 8.25 -6.39
C TYR A 394 9.66 7.81 -7.44
N LEU A 395 9.60 8.47 -8.60
CA LEU A 395 10.68 8.48 -9.59
C LEU A 395 11.35 9.87 -9.63
N TRP A 396 12.60 9.96 -9.18
CA TRP A 396 13.38 11.19 -9.24
C TRP A 396 14.37 11.19 -10.40
N SER A 397 14.23 12.20 -11.25
CA SER A 397 15.07 12.40 -12.42
C SER A 397 16.07 13.54 -12.19
N PHE A 398 17.35 13.23 -12.22
CA PHE A 398 18.44 14.19 -12.17
C PHE A 398 19.08 14.31 -13.56
N THR A 399 19.21 15.55 -14.02
CA THR A 399 19.87 15.87 -15.30
C THR A 399 21.13 16.72 -15.02
N PRO A 400 22.14 16.71 -15.91
CA PRO A 400 23.37 17.40 -15.67
C PRO A 400 23.09 18.89 -15.84
N THR A 401 23.33 19.67 -14.80
CA THR A 401 22.98 21.10 -14.77
C THR A 401 23.92 21.98 -15.60
N ALA A 402 25.06 21.47 -16.08
CA ALA A 402 25.93 22.19 -17.00
C ALA A 402 26.92 21.26 -17.75
N VAL A 403 27.18 21.57 -19.02
CA VAL A 403 28.44 21.18 -19.68
C VAL A 403 29.51 22.17 -19.21
N GLU A 404 30.43 21.72 -18.36
CA GLU A 404 31.63 22.51 -18.09
C GLU A 404 32.57 22.38 -19.30
N LEU A 405 32.71 23.47 -20.04
CA LEU A 405 33.56 23.52 -21.23
C LEU A 405 35.03 23.58 -20.77
N GLN A 406 35.62 22.42 -20.45
CA GLN A 406 36.97 22.31 -19.88
C GLN A 406 38.04 22.99 -20.74
N GLN A 407 37.92 22.93 -22.07
CA GLN A 407 38.80 23.65 -22.99
C GLN A 407 38.19 23.75 -24.40
N VAL A 408 38.24 24.93 -25.02
CA VAL A 408 38.18 25.06 -26.48
C VAL A 408 39.62 25.14 -26.99
N ALA A 409 40.10 24.06 -27.62
CA ALA A 409 41.38 24.09 -28.33
C ALA A 409 41.11 24.22 -29.84
N GLY A 410 41.29 25.42 -30.37
CA GLY A 410 41.34 25.65 -31.81
C GLY A 410 42.78 25.50 -32.31
N THR A 411 43.10 24.43 -33.04
CA THR A 411 44.35 24.38 -33.81
C THR A 411 44.14 25.14 -35.10
N THR A 412 44.98 26.14 -35.38
CA THR A 412 45.06 26.69 -36.74
C THR A 412 45.56 25.58 -37.66
N SER A 413 44.74 25.14 -38.62
CA SER A 413 45.29 24.40 -39.75
C SER A 413 46.13 25.41 -40.54
N ASN A 414 47.44 25.21 -40.60
CA ASN A 414 48.29 25.91 -41.56
C ASN A 414 47.92 25.43 -42.96
N HIS A 415 46.81 25.96 -43.51
CA HIS A 415 46.56 25.92 -44.93
C HIS A 415 47.20 27.17 -45.56
N PRO A 416 48.13 27.01 -46.53
CA PRO A 416 48.92 28.11 -47.09
C PRO A 416 48.13 29.06 -48.00
N SER A 417 46.81 29.21 -47.81
CA SER A 417 45.94 30.01 -48.66
C SER A 417 45.09 31.05 -47.92
N THR A 418 45.19 31.17 -46.59
CA THR A 418 44.37 32.12 -45.79
C THR A 418 45.02 33.48 -45.52
N ALA A 419 46.31 33.67 -45.83
CA ALA A 419 46.99 34.96 -45.66
C ALA A 419 46.53 36.07 -46.63
N VAL A 420 45.86 35.71 -47.74
CA VAL A 420 45.43 36.67 -48.77
C VAL A 420 44.03 37.26 -48.49
N LEU A 421 43.17 36.57 -47.72
CA LEU A 421 41.81 37.06 -47.44
C LEU A 421 41.72 38.04 -46.26
N PHE A 422 42.61 37.94 -45.27
CA PHE A 422 42.61 38.81 -44.09
C PHE A 422 43.26 40.18 -44.34
N THR A 423 44.15 40.29 -45.33
CA THR A 423 44.80 41.57 -45.67
C THR A 423 43.91 42.47 -46.51
N LEU A 424 43.04 41.92 -47.38
CA LEU A 424 42.10 42.72 -48.18
C LEU A 424 40.93 43.28 -47.35
N THR A 425 40.37 42.50 -46.43
CA THR A 425 39.24 42.93 -45.57
C THR A 425 39.66 43.99 -44.56
N SER A 426 40.89 43.88 -44.03
CA SER A 426 41.45 44.86 -43.10
C SER A 426 41.79 46.20 -43.79
N LEU A 427 42.22 46.19 -45.05
CA LEU A 427 42.53 47.42 -45.80
C LEU A 427 41.26 48.17 -46.25
N LEU A 428 40.18 47.46 -46.56
CA LEU A 428 38.85 48.03 -46.86
C LEU A 428 38.17 48.63 -45.62
N LEU A 429 38.36 48.02 -44.45
CA LEU A 429 37.83 48.56 -43.19
C LEU A 429 38.57 49.85 -42.76
N ILE A 430 39.89 49.91 -42.96
CA ILE A 430 40.72 51.08 -42.61
C ILE A 430 40.43 52.25 -43.57
N THR A 431 40.19 52.01 -44.86
CA THR A 431 39.80 53.06 -45.81
C THR A 431 38.38 53.58 -45.58
N ALA A 432 37.43 52.72 -45.20
CA ALA A 432 36.08 53.14 -44.80
C ALA A 432 36.09 54.01 -43.52
N LEU A 433 36.92 53.66 -42.53
CA LEU A 433 37.10 54.44 -41.31
C LEU A 433 37.75 55.82 -41.56
N PHE A 434 38.64 55.97 -42.54
CA PHE A 434 39.22 57.28 -42.90
C PHE A 434 38.26 58.18 -43.69
N VAL A 435 37.36 57.61 -44.51
CA VAL A 435 36.34 58.38 -45.24
C VAL A 435 35.25 58.89 -44.30
N LEU A 436 34.82 58.09 -43.32
CA LEU A 436 33.83 58.49 -42.31
C LEU A 436 34.35 59.54 -41.31
N ARG A 437 35.65 59.50 -40.98
CA ARG A 437 36.27 60.50 -40.08
C ARG A 437 36.52 61.87 -40.73
N ARG A 438 36.59 61.95 -42.07
CA ARG A 438 36.65 63.23 -42.80
C ARG A 438 35.28 63.86 -43.03
N ALA A 439 34.20 63.09 -43.02
CA ALA A 439 32.84 63.61 -43.14
C ALA A 439 32.34 64.28 -41.85
N SER A 440 32.87 63.89 -40.68
CA SER A 440 32.46 64.45 -39.37
C SER A 440 33.23 65.71 -38.93
N GLN A 441 34.07 66.30 -39.79
CA GLN A 441 34.73 67.60 -39.54
C GLN A 441 34.28 68.72 -40.51
N ARG A 442 33.20 68.49 -41.25
CA ARG A 442 32.49 69.54 -41.98
C ARG A 442 30.98 69.35 -41.81
N PHE A 443 30.48 69.67 -40.62
CA PHE A 443 29.18 70.29 -40.37
C PHE A 443 29.17 70.89 -38.96
#